data_AF-A0A932EZ81-F1
#
_entry.id   AF-A0A932EZ81-F1
#
_cell.length_a   1.000
_cell.length_b   1.000
_cell.length_c   1.000
_cell.angle_alpha   90.00
_cell.angle_beta   90.00
_cell.angle_gamma   90.00
#
_symmetry.space_group_name_H-M   'P 1'
#
loop_
_entity.id
_entity.type
_entity.pdbx_description
1 polymer ?
#
loop_
_entity_poly.entity_id
_entity_poly.type
_entity_poly.pdbx_seq_one_letter_code
_entity_poly.pdbx_strand_id
1 'polypeptide(L)'
;MRLSTPVLDVVGDRLVVAATVETDGPVALPASRVSLAAPAALAGAIDTTVNPLLPVATLAAALAGEDLHVEGPADDRTAAAAAAAVARLDAWWGWRAPRVDVAQPEARPHPPARGGGLFFTRGVDSWWSLLRLRDDEPGWVTHLVALRGVDVGWSEATQAREIAESHAVADRLELPLVEVTLDVRRLLDPFAEWGRTHGAALASAGHLLAPLLDRIAVAATFWEPDPPAWGSHPEVDPLWSDGTVAFRHHGADRSRSAKLRDLAAGEPLALRTLRVCWDGDAPRNCGRCEKCIRTTVVLDSVAGDSAGGDSVGGEAAQRCLAQRFEAPPTSQAIRALGSVAVPEFTIDALAAVPASNVAVRAALRSLLPPVRRAPAWCLAAPPTVPMTGAGLAERLAPVLAGHGIDLTDDPADGRAVALGWEAGRLPVRPAHGARHRVRRLVAGAGGRRQPWAVVDLADPAGEGDPGPARLAAAAHDALGPGICYLAGVWGASADPVLPPGSAAALVRAARMRLWWSDGDGVDPLRLVESIEAGCLPIQVVPDDVAAGLRARLPEPLAGIVRTLDDLDGLRGDEVDRLLAPVAAFVLLGSLERDVAALVATGAPLTGGAAA
;
A
#
# COMPACT_ATOMS: atom_id res chain seq x y z
N MET A 1 12.25 18.09 -3.69
CA MET A 1 12.20 18.27 -2.23
C MET A 1 13.59 18.55 -1.72
N ARG A 2 13.74 19.55 -0.85
CA ARG A 2 15.02 19.94 -0.24
C ARG A 2 14.98 19.72 1.27
N LEU A 3 16.07 19.17 1.80
CA LEU A 3 16.31 19.01 3.22
C LEU A 3 17.49 19.88 3.63
N SER A 4 17.23 20.89 4.45
CA SER A 4 18.25 21.84 4.88
C SER A 4 19.31 21.20 5.78
N THR A 5 20.46 21.86 5.92
CA THR A 5 21.38 21.58 7.04
C THR A 5 20.63 21.69 8.36
N PRO A 6 20.81 20.74 9.30
CA PRO A 6 20.13 20.79 10.57
C PRO A 6 20.64 21.93 11.45
N VAL A 7 19.72 22.52 12.21
CA VAL A 7 19.98 23.45 13.30
C VAL A 7 19.87 22.70 14.62
N LEU A 8 20.81 22.96 15.52
CA LEU A 8 20.84 22.40 16.86
C LEU A 8 20.30 23.41 17.85
N ASP A 9 19.26 23.02 18.58
CA ASP A 9 18.66 23.82 19.64
C ASP A 9 18.64 23.04 20.96
N VAL A 10 18.74 23.74 22.09
CA VAL A 10 18.48 23.15 23.41
C VAL A 10 17.13 23.68 23.91
N VAL A 11 16.16 22.79 24.06
CA VAL A 11 14.81 23.12 24.53
C VAL A 11 14.55 22.35 25.84
N GLY A 12 14.58 23.07 26.96
CA GLY A 12 14.50 22.45 28.28
C GLY A 12 15.71 21.53 28.53
N ASP A 13 15.46 20.25 28.79
CA ASP A 13 16.46 19.22 29.00
C ASP A 13 16.80 18.42 27.72
N ARG A 14 16.36 18.89 26.54
CA ARG A 14 16.50 18.18 25.27
C ARG A 14 17.43 18.91 24.31
N LEU A 15 18.32 18.15 23.66
CA LEU A 15 19.03 18.59 22.46
C LEU A 15 18.19 18.19 21.24
N VAL A 16 17.80 19.18 20.45
CA VAL A 16 16.94 19.06 19.28
C VAL A 16 17.79 19.21 18.01
N VAL A 17 17.70 18.22 17.13
CA VAL A 17 18.25 18.23 15.77
C VAL A 17 17.07 18.48 14.82
N ALA A 18 17.04 19.64 14.16
CA ALA A 18 15.92 20.02 13.31
C ALA A 18 16.35 20.52 11.95
N ALA A 19 15.65 20.14 10.89
CA ALA A 19 15.85 20.67 9.55
C ALA A 19 14.53 21.12 8.94
N THR A 20 14.63 21.97 7.92
CA THR A 20 13.48 22.38 7.12
C THR A 20 13.34 21.43 5.93
N VAL A 21 12.12 20.98 5.67
CA VAL A 21 11.75 20.25 4.45
C VAL A 21 10.92 21.19 3.57
N GLU A 22 11.41 21.41 2.35
CA GLU A 22 10.73 22.23 1.34
C GLU A 22 10.37 21.37 0.12
N THR A 23 9.10 21.39 -0.27
CA THR A 23 8.59 20.67 -1.46
C THR A 23 8.68 21.56 -2.69
N ASP A 24 9.17 21.02 -3.82
CA ASP A 24 9.21 21.75 -5.11
C ASP A 24 7.92 21.53 -5.93
N GLY A 25 7.05 20.61 -5.51
CA GLY A 25 5.83 20.20 -6.20
C GLY A 25 4.57 21.00 -5.87
N PRO A 26 3.43 20.66 -6.52
CA PRO A 26 2.15 21.35 -6.34
C PRO A 26 1.48 21.07 -4.99
N VAL A 27 1.91 20.02 -4.28
CA VAL A 27 1.51 19.76 -2.90
C VAL A 27 2.37 20.65 -2.02
N ALA A 28 1.92 21.89 -1.82
CA ALA A 28 2.56 22.79 -0.88
C ALA A 28 2.40 22.23 0.54
N LEU A 29 3.41 21.52 1.03
CA LEU A 29 3.62 21.50 2.47
C LEU A 29 4.11 22.90 2.84
N PRO A 30 3.48 23.62 3.79
CA PRO A 30 4.15 24.76 4.38
C PRO A 30 5.53 24.28 4.86
N ALA A 31 6.60 25.03 4.58
CA ALA A 31 7.98 24.66 4.96
C ALA A 31 7.97 24.01 6.35
N SER A 32 8.15 22.69 6.35
CA SER A 32 7.82 21.88 7.51
C SER A 32 9.13 21.58 8.21
N ARG A 33 9.32 22.26 9.34
CA ARG A 33 10.38 21.90 10.28
C ARG A 33 10.10 20.49 10.78
N VAL A 34 11.05 19.59 10.57
CA VAL A 34 11.06 18.24 11.13
C VAL A 34 12.19 18.17 12.17
N SER A 35 11.92 17.54 13.30
CA SER A 35 12.84 17.49 14.42
C SER A 35 12.85 16.15 15.14
N LEU A 36 14.05 15.83 15.62
CA LEU A 36 14.36 14.71 16.49
C LEU A 36 15.04 15.30 17.73
N ALA A 37 14.75 14.77 18.92
CA ALA A 37 15.39 15.24 20.13
C ALA A 37 15.66 14.12 21.11
N ALA A 38 16.78 14.23 21.83
CA ALA A 38 17.16 13.32 22.91
C ALA A 38 17.53 14.15 24.16
N PRO A 39 17.65 13.56 25.36
CA PRO A 39 18.16 14.25 26.52
C PRO A 39 19.50 14.94 26.22
N ALA A 40 19.63 16.21 26.61
CA ALA A 40 20.84 17.00 26.38
C ALA A 40 22.08 16.39 27.06
N ALA A 41 21.88 15.59 28.12
CA ALA A 41 22.93 14.79 28.74
C ALA A 41 23.60 13.78 27.77
N LEU A 42 22.93 13.45 26.66
CA LEU A 42 23.44 12.56 25.60
C LEU A 42 24.06 13.33 24.42
N ALA A 43 24.33 14.63 24.53
CA ALA A 43 24.85 15.43 23.41
C ALA A 43 26.12 14.86 22.75
N GLY A 44 26.98 14.17 23.51
CA GLY A 44 28.17 13.49 22.98
C GLY A 44 27.93 12.05 22.48
N ALA A 45 26.70 11.57 22.55
CA ALA A 45 26.28 10.20 22.25
C ALA A 45 25.08 10.15 21.28
N ILE A 46 24.75 11.25 20.61
CA ILE A 46 23.74 11.30 19.54
C ILE A 46 24.33 11.90 18.27
N ASP A 47 23.78 11.50 17.13
CA ASP A 47 24.15 12.03 15.82
C ASP A 47 23.44 13.37 15.59
N THR A 48 24.20 14.45 15.53
CA THR A 48 23.70 15.82 15.34
C THR A 48 23.74 16.27 13.88
N THR A 49 24.09 15.38 12.96
CA THR A 49 24.12 15.66 11.51
C THR A 49 22.73 15.50 10.88
N VAL A 50 22.66 15.57 9.55
CA VAL A 50 21.40 15.36 8.82
C VAL A 50 21.01 13.87 8.72
N ASN A 51 21.95 12.95 8.98
CA ASN A 51 21.75 11.50 8.83
C ASN A 51 20.48 10.96 9.52
N PRO A 52 20.16 11.36 10.77
CA PRO A 52 18.94 10.92 11.43
C PRO A 52 17.65 11.34 10.74
N LEU A 53 17.66 12.39 9.93
CA LEU A 53 16.48 12.91 9.24
C LEU A 53 16.28 12.27 7.85
N LEU A 54 17.29 11.57 7.33
CA LEU A 54 17.22 10.97 5.99
C LEU A 54 16.09 9.94 5.82
N PRO A 55 15.80 9.02 6.76
CA PRO A 55 14.70 8.07 6.58
C PRO A 55 13.35 8.75 6.35
N VAL A 56 12.98 9.69 7.24
CA VAL A 56 11.70 10.40 7.13
C VAL A 56 11.65 11.36 5.95
N ALA A 57 12.75 12.05 5.63
CA ALA A 57 12.80 12.95 4.47
C ALA A 57 12.72 12.18 3.14
N THR A 58 13.40 11.04 3.04
CA THR A 58 13.36 10.18 1.84
C THR A 58 11.96 9.61 1.64
N LEU A 59 11.33 9.15 2.71
CA LEU A 59 9.94 8.68 2.64
C LEU A 59 8.98 9.82 2.25
N ALA A 60 9.14 11.01 2.82
CA ALA A 60 8.33 12.18 2.46
C ALA A 60 8.51 12.57 0.99
N ALA A 61 9.74 12.53 0.45
CA ALA A 61 10.02 12.78 -0.96
C ALA A 61 9.32 11.76 -1.87
N ALA A 62 9.38 10.47 -1.52
CA ALA A 62 8.70 9.40 -2.25
C ALA A 62 7.18 9.60 -2.31
N LEU A 63 6.60 9.95 -1.16
CA LEU A 63 5.16 10.23 -1.01
C LEU A 63 4.73 11.49 -1.77
N ALA A 64 5.59 12.50 -1.84
CA ALA A 64 5.38 13.69 -2.66
C ALA A 64 5.64 13.45 -4.17
N GLY A 65 6.24 12.31 -4.54
CA GLY A 65 6.66 12.01 -5.91
C GLY A 65 7.86 12.84 -6.38
N GLU A 66 8.67 13.34 -5.45
CA GLU A 66 9.82 14.22 -5.69
C GLU A 66 11.15 13.49 -5.46
N ASP A 67 12.24 14.01 -6.04
CA ASP A 67 13.58 13.62 -5.61
C ASP A 67 13.98 14.43 -4.36
N LEU A 68 14.87 13.87 -3.53
CA LEU A 68 15.38 14.50 -2.32
C LEU A 68 16.78 15.08 -2.55
N HIS A 69 16.93 16.38 -2.36
CA HIS A 69 18.23 17.05 -2.30
C HIS A 69 18.59 17.40 -0.85
N VAL A 70 19.75 16.97 -0.39
CA VAL A 70 20.25 17.14 0.98
C VAL A 70 21.36 18.18 0.98
N GLU A 71 21.13 19.33 1.63
CA GLU A 71 22.06 20.46 1.59
C GLU A 71 23.25 20.29 2.54
N GLY A 72 23.02 19.66 3.69
CA GLY A 72 24.00 19.48 4.76
C GLY A 72 24.88 18.24 4.60
N PRO A 73 25.98 18.13 5.38
CA PRO A 73 26.84 16.96 5.33
C PRO A 73 26.11 15.67 5.73
N ALA A 74 26.20 14.64 4.89
CA ALA A 74 25.53 13.36 5.11
C ALA A 74 26.40 12.17 4.67
N ASP A 75 26.22 11.02 5.32
CA ASP A 75 26.92 9.80 4.93
C ASP A 75 26.15 9.10 3.80
N ASP A 76 26.84 8.84 2.69
CA ASP A 76 26.28 8.20 1.51
C ASP A 76 25.64 6.84 1.82
N ARG A 77 26.15 6.11 2.82
CA ARG A 77 25.58 4.81 3.22
C ARG A 77 24.21 4.99 3.86
N THR A 78 24.01 6.04 4.66
CA THR A 78 22.69 6.35 5.23
C THR A 78 21.69 6.74 4.14
N ALA A 79 22.12 7.56 3.19
CA ALA A 79 21.30 7.97 2.06
C ALA A 79 20.92 6.76 1.18
N ALA A 80 21.88 5.86 0.91
CA ALA A 80 21.63 4.63 0.17
C ALA A 80 20.71 3.65 0.91
N ALA A 81 20.90 3.47 2.22
CA ALA A 81 20.04 2.66 3.07
C ALA A 81 18.59 3.19 3.07
N ALA A 82 18.42 4.50 3.25
CA ALA A 82 17.12 5.14 3.20
C ALA A 82 16.43 4.98 1.83
N ALA A 83 17.18 5.16 0.73
CA ALA A 83 16.66 4.95 -0.62
C ALA A 83 16.26 3.49 -0.87
N ALA A 84 17.06 2.51 -0.40
CA ALA A 84 16.77 1.09 -0.55
C ALA A 84 15.50 0.67 0.22
N ALA A 85 15.37 1.11 1.47
CA ALA A 85 14.19 0.83 2.29
C ALA A 85 12.92 1.44 1.65
N VAL A 86 13.00 2.69 1.18
CA VAL A 86 11.88 3.36 0.52
C VAL A 86 11.54 2.73 -0.83
N ALA A 87 12.53 2.24 -1.59
CA ALA A 87 12.28 1.49 -2.83
C ALA A 87 11.56 0.15 -2.57
N ARG A 88 11.79 -0.50 -1.42
CA ARG A 88 11.02 -1.70 -1.04
C ARG A 88 9.57 -1.36 -0.72
N LEU A 89 9.34 -0.26 -0.01
CA LEU A 89 8.00 0.26 0.32
C LEU A 89 7.25 0.70 -0.96
N ASP A 90 7.97 1.31 -1.90
CA ASP A 90 7.46 1.68 -3.24
C ASP A 90 6.85 0.47 -3.96
N ALA A 91 7.56 -0.66 -3.99
CA ALA A 91 7.10 -1.88 -4.66
C ALA A 91 5.74 -2.40 -4.15
N TRP A 92 5.31 -2.05 -2.93
CA TRP A 92 4.00 -2.43 -2.39
C TRP A 92 2.90 -1.41 -2.62
N TRP A 93 3.23 -0.12 -2.59
CA TRP A 93 2.21 0.94 -2.61
C TRP A 93 2.22 1.78 -3.90
N GLY A 94 3.09 1.46 -4.85
CA GLY A 94 3.18 2.11 -6.16
C GLY A 94 3.54 3.58 -6.04
N TRP A 95 4.45 3.91 -5.12
CA TRP A 95 4.96 5.26 -4.97
C TRP A 95 5.98 5.54 -6.08
N ARG A 96 6.80 6.59 -5.93
CA ARG A 96 7.96 6.78 -6.78
C ARG A 96 9.18 6.71 -5.87
N ALA A 97 10.06 5.74 -6.07
CA ALA A 97 11.37 5.74 -5.42
C ALA A 97 12.13 7.06 -5.76
N PRO A 98 12.47 7.88 -4.75
CA PRO A 98 13.14 9.16 -4.97
C PRO A 98 14.63 8.92 -5.22
N ARG A 99 15.25 9.74 -6.07
CA ARG A 99 16.72 9.90 -6.06
C ARG A 99 17.09 10.73 -4.85
N VAL A 100 18.10 10.30 -4.10
CA VAL A 100 18.68 11.05 -2.98
C VAL A 100 20.02 11.62 -3.42
N ASP A 101 20.10 12.95 -3.48
CA ASP A 101 21.28 13.70 -3.89
C ASP A 101 21.86 14.43 -2.68
N VAL A 102 23.09 14.08 -2.29
CA VAL A 102 23.78 14.66 -1.13
C VAL A 102 24.79 15.68 -1.62
N ALA A 103 24.56 16.96 -1.28
CA ALA A 103 25.43 18.05 -1.72
C ALA A 103 26.85 17.96 -1.11
N GLN A 104 26.95 17.42 0.11
CA GLN A 104 28.19 17.35 0.89
C GLN A 104 28.39 15.94 1.48
N PRO A 105 28.91 14.96 0.71
CA PRO A 105 29.17 13.63 1.25
C PRO A 105 30.23 13.67 2.36
N GLU A 106 29.89 13.16 3.55
CA GLU A 106 30.78 13.08 4.70
C GLU A 106 30.58 11.75 5.42
N ALA A 107 31.64 10.94 5.48
CA ALA A 107 31.60 9.64 6.13
C ALA A 107 31.50 9.78 7.65
N ARG A 108 30.58 9.04 8.27
CA ARG A 108 30.45 9.05 9.73
C ARG A 108 31.55 8.22 10.40
N PRO A 109 32.14 8.73 11.50
CA PRO A 109 33.04 7.94 12.33
C PRO A 109 32.29 6.78 12.97
N HIS A 110 32.97 5.65 13.16
CA HIS A 110 32.45 4.47 13.85
C HIS A 110 33.09 4.38 15.24
N PRO A 111 32.41 4.79 16.32
CA PRO A 111 32.94 4.58 17.67
C PRO A 111 33.25 3.09 17.93
N PRO A 112 34.31 2.72 18.65
CA PRO A 112 34.45 1.35 19.15
C PRO A 112 33.46 1.10 20.30
N ALA A 113 32.87 -0.12 20.33
CA ALA A 113 32.01 -0.66 21.40
C ALA A 113 30.77 0.17 21.77
N ARG A 114 29.65 -0.08 21.08
CA ARG A 114 28.34 0.54 21.35
C ARG A 114 27.33 -0.48 21.89
N GLY A 115 26.23 0.02 22.45
CA GLY A 115 25.16 -0.82 22.98
C GLY A 115 24.23 -1.38 21.89
N GLY A 116 23.40 -2.35 22.27
CA GLY A 116 22.21 -2.71 21.51
C GLY A 116 20.94 -2.11 22.11
N GLY A 117 20.07 -1.58 21.26
CA GLY A 117 18.79 -0.98 21.61
C GLY A 117 17.58 -1.85 21.29
N LEU A 118 16.47 -1.62 21.98
CA LEU A 118 15.15 -2.13 21.60
C LEU A 118 14.12 -1.00 21.72
N PHE A 119 13.34 -0.75 20.67
CA PHE A 119 12.18 0.13 20.78
C PHE A 119 11.14 -0.49 21.71
N PHE A 120 10.82 0.21 22.79
CA PHE A 120 10.06 -0.34 23.89
C PHE A 120 8.87 0.53 24.26
N THR A 121 7.67 -0.05 24.16
CA THR A 121 6.39 0.64 24.39
C THR A 121 5.57 0.01 25.52
N ARG A 122 6.13 -1.00 26.20
CA ARG A 122 5.42 -1.90 27.13
C ARG A 122 4.21 -2.61 26.50
N GLY A 123 4.13 -2.65 25.17
CA GLY A 123 3.15 -3.45 24.44
C GLY A 123 3.54 -4.92 24.39
N VAL A 124 2.62 -5.75 23.88
CA VAL A 124 2.82 -7.21 23.72
C VAL A 124 4.10 -7.51 22.93
N ASP A 125 4.27 -6.86 21.78
CA ASP A 125 5.35 -7.20 20.85
C ASP A 125 6.72 -6.77 21.39
N SER A 126 6.82 -5.58 21.99
CA SER A 126 8.06 -5.08 22.58
C SER A 126 8.44 -5.84 23.87
N TRP A 127 7.46 -6.23 24.69
CA TRP A 127 7.72 -7.08 25.86
C TRP A 127 8.23 -8.46 25.46
N TRP A 128 7.54 -9.11 24.53
CA TRP A 128 7.93 -10.43 24.06
C TRP A 128 9.33 -10.38 23.45
N SER A 129 9.61 -9.38 22.60
CA SER A 129 10.94 -9.22 21.99
C SER A 129 12.03 -8.97 23.02
N LEU A 130 11.78 -8.14 24.03
CA LEU A 130 12.75 -7.87 25.09
C LEU A 130 13.14 -9.14 25.83
N LEU A 131 12.16 -9.93 26.25
CA LEU A 131 12.39 -11.13 27.04
C LEU A 131 13.10 -12.20 26.20
N ARG A 132 12.65 -12.43 24.96
CA ARG A 132 13.31 -13.36 24.05
C ARG A 132 14.75 -12.98 23.74
N LEU A 133 15.01 -11.70 23.43
CA LEU A 133 16.38 -11.25 23.18
C LEU A 133 17.26 -11.36 24.44
N ARG A 134 16.72 -11.12 25.64
CA ARG A 134 17.47 -11.29 26.89
C ARG A 134 17.81 -12.74 27.19
N ASP A 135 16.87 -13.65 26.93
CA ASP A 135 17.03 -15.07 27.24
C ASP A 135 17.87 -15.80 26.19
N ASP A 136 17.59 -15.54 24.91
CA ASP A 136 18.21 -16.25 23.78
C ASP A 136 19.56 -15.65 23.38
N GLU A 137 19.71 -14.32 23.52
CA GLU A 137 20.92 -13.59 23.12
C GLU A 137 21.39 -12.63 24.24
N PRO A 138 21.88 -13.14 25.39
CA PRO A 138 22.29 -12.30 26.52
C PRO A 138 23.27 -11.18 26.14
N GLY A 139 22.98 -9.96 26.58
CA GLY A 139 23.77 -8.77 26.24
C GLY A 139 23.43 -8.16 24.88
N TRP A 140 22.51 -8.76 24.10
CA TRP A 140 22.03 -8.16 22.86
C TRP A 140 21.33 -6.83 23.12
N VAL A 141 20.40 -6.78 24.08
CA VAL A 141 19.76 -5.54 24.56
C VAL A 141 20.55 -4.98 25.74
N THR A 142 20.96 -3.73 25.62
CA THR A 142 21.62 -2.95 26.67
C THR A 142 20.88 -1.67 27.01
N HIS A 143 20.05 -1.17 26.09
CA HIS A 143 19.27 0.05 26.23
C HIS A 143 17.84 -0.20 25.74
N LEU A 144 16.87 0.39 26.42
CA LEU A 144 15.51 0.52 25.92
C LEU A 144 15.36 1.91 25.28
N VAL A 145 14.57 2.01 24.21
CA VAL A 145 14.30 3.28 23.53
C VAL A 145 12.80 3.55 23.54
N ALA A 146 12.39 4.64 24.19
CA ALA A 146 11.01 5.11 24.19
C ALA A 146 10.85 6.30 23.24
N LEU A 147 9.82 6.26 22.40
CA LEU A 147 9.50 7.35 21.48
C LEU A 147 8.43 8.26 22.07
N ARG A 148 8.61 9.57 21.92
CA ARG A 148 7.66 10.63 22.29
C ARG A 148 7.20 11.39 21.06
N GLY A 149 5.94 11.80 21.04
CA GLY A 149 5.33 12.54 19.92
C GLY A 149 4.76 11.66 18.80
N VAL A 150 4.74 10.33 18.97
CA VAL A 150 4.16 9.39 18.00
C VAL A 150 2.66 9.11 18.22
N ASP A 151 2.20 9.16 19.47
CA ASP A 151 0.81 8.95 19.85
C ASP A 151 0.09 10.31 20.03
N VAL A 152 -0.48 10.84 18.95
CA VAL A 152 -1.03 12.21 18.88
C VAL A 152 -2.33 12.44 19.65
N GLY A 153 -2.96 11.39 20.19
CA GLY A 153 -4.24 11.46 20.88
C GLY A 153 -4.15 11.68 22.40
N TRP A 154 -2.95 11.66 22.97
CA TRP A 154 -2.76 11.75 24.43
C TRP A 154 -2.49 13.16 24.91
N SER A 155 -3.11 13.51 26.05
CA SER A 155 -2.74 14.70 26.81
C SER A 155 -1.30 14.61 27.30
N GLU A 156 -0.69 15.76 27.59
CA GLU A 156 0.66 15.82 28.18
C GLU A 156 0.76 15.01 29.47
N ALA A 157 -0.31 14.99 30.28
CA ALA A 157 -0.36 14.23 31.52
C ALA A 157 -0.28 12.71 31.26
N THR A 158 -1.03 12.20 30.27
CA THR A 158 -0.96 10.79 29.88
C THR A 158 0.41 10.45 29.31
N GLN A 159 0.96 11.28 28.41
CA GLN A 159 2.30 11.07 27.86
C GLN A 159 3.37 11.03 28.96
N ALA A 160 3.36 12.00 29.89
CA ALA A 160 4.30 12.06 31.00
C ALA A 160 4.21 10.82 31.89
N ARG A 161 2.98 10.35 32.17
CA ARG A 161 2.76 9.14 32.94
C ARG A 161 3.26 7.88 32.22
N GLU A 162 2.99 7.76 30.93
CA GLU A 162 3.41 6.61 30.12
C GLU A 162 4.94 6.48 30.07
N ILE A 163 5.64 7.61 29.97
CA ILE A 163 7.09 7.68 30.08
C ILE A 163 7.58 7.33 31.49
N ALA A 164 6.95 7.86 32.54
CA ALA A 164 7.32 7.55 33.92
C ALA A 164 7.13 6.05 34.25
N GLU A 165 6.04 5.42 33.79
CA GLU A 165 5.82 3.98 33.95
C GLU A 165 6.84 3.16 33.15
N SER A 166 7.28 3.66 31.99
CA SER A 166 8.33 3.02 31.18
C SER A 166 9.69 3.08 31.87
N HIS A 167 10.05 4.22 32.49
CA HIS A 167 11.25 4.33 33.34
C HIS A 167 11.19 3.37 34.52
N ALA A 168 10.06 3.32 35.25
CA ALA A 168 9.91 2.41 36.38
C ALA A 168 10.03 0.92 35.98
N VAL A 169 9.62 0.56 34.76
CA VAL A 169 9.86 -0.77 34.20
C VAL A 169 11.33 -0.98 33.88
N ALA A 170 11.97 -0.02 33.21
CA ALA A 170 13.37 -0.08 32.81
C ALA A 170 14.30 -0.22 34.03
N ASP A 171 14.05 0.54 35.10
CA ASP A 171 14.78 0.47 36.37
C ASP A 171 14.68 -0.93 37.00
N ARG A 172 13.48 -1.53 37.00
CA ARG A 172 13.27 -2.90 37.53
C ARG A 172 13.96 -3.97 36.69
N LEU A 173 14.21 -3.67 35.42
CA LEU A 173 14.92 -4.56 34.50
C LEU A 173 16.43 -4.28 34.46
N GLU A 174 16.89 -3.26 35.19
CA GLU A 174 18.26 -2.75 35.21
C GLU A 174 18.77 -2.34 33.81
N LEU A 175 17.88 -1.75 33.02
CA LEU A 175 18.20 -1.25 31.67
C LEU A 175 17.98 0.26 31.61
N PRO A 176 18.96 1.05 31.10
CA PRO A 176 18.73 2.46 30.78
C PRO A 176 17.59 2.62 29.76
N LEU A 177 16.71 3.59 30.00
CA LEU A 177 15.69 4.03 29.04
C LEU A 177 16.09 5.36 28.40
N VAL A 178 16.30 5.34 27.08
CA VAL A 178 16.59 6.52 26.27
C VAL A 178 15.29 7.03 25.65
N GLU A 179 14.94 8.28 25.94
CA GLU A 179 13.76 8.91 25.36
C GLU A 179 14.12 9.69 24.08
N VAL A 180 13.50 9.35 22.96
CA VAL A 180 13.62 10.13 21.71
C VAL A 180 12.29 10.80 21.40
N THR A 181 12.29 12.12 21.31
CA THR A 181 11.13 12.92 20.88
C THR A 181 11.21 13.18 19.39
N LEU A 182 10.09 13.03 18.68
CA LEU A 182 9.99 13.30 17.26
C LEU A 182 8.65 13.96 16.91
N ASP A 183 8.67 14.86 15.92
CA ASP A 183 7.48 15.53 15.38
C ASP A 183 7.15 15.11 13.93
N VAL A 184 7.80 14.06 13.44
CA VAL A 184 7.78 13.60 12.03
C VAL A 184 6.38 13.32 11.49
N ARG A 185 5.40 13.03 12.36
CA ARG A 185 4.00 12.85 11.96
C ARG A 185 3.41 14.12 11.34
N ARG A 186 3.87 15.31 11.75
CA ARG A 186 3.48 16.58 11.11
C ARG A 186 3.88 16.63 9.63
N LEU A 187 4.98 15.98 9.28
CA LEU A 187 5.48 15.87 7.91
C LEU A 187 4.78 14.73 7.14
N LEU A 188 4.55 13.58 7.78
CA LEU A 188 4.15 12.34 7.11
C LEU A 188 2.63 12.08 7.07
N ASP A 189 1.89 12.46 8.12
CA ASP A 189 0.44 12.25 8.20
C ASP A 189 -0.36 12.91 7.06
N PRO A 190 0.05 14.06 6.48
CA PRO A 190 -0.63 14.61 5.30
C PRO A 190 -0.57 13.71 4.05
N PHE A 191 0.38 12.78 3.99
CA PHE A 191 0.61 11.93 2.82
C PHE A 191 0.14 10.49 3.00
N ALA A 192 0.38 9.89 4.17
CA ALA A 192 0.11 8.49 4.41
C ALA A 192 -0.18 8.20 5.89
N GLU A 193 -1.02 7.20 6.11
CA GLU A 193 -1.35 6.72 7.45
C GLU A 193 -0.12 6.16 8.18
N TRP A 194 -0.11 6.31 9.51
CA TRP A 194 1.02 5.92 10.36
C TRP A 194 1.46 4.46 10.19
N GLY A 195 0.53 3.56 9.90
CA GLY A 195 0.82 2.16 9.59
C GLY A 195 1.81 1.97 8.43
N ARG A 196 1.91 2.94 7.50
CA ARG A 196 2.85 2.91 6.38
C ARG A 196 4.14 3.67 6.63
N THR A 197 4.16 4.60 7.58
CA THR A 197 5.24 5.58 7.74
C THR A 197 6.08 5.43 9.00
N HIS A 198 5.57 4.73 10.02
CA HIS A 198 6.24 4.58 11.31
C HIS A 198 7.63 3.91 11.24
N GLY A 199 7.89 3.04 10.26
CA GLY A 199 9.22 2.42 10.09
C GLY A 199 10.32 3.45 9.85
N ALA A 200 10.06 4.47 9.04
CA ALA A 200 11.01 5.57 8.82
C ALA A 200 11.22 6.40 10.10
N ALA A 201 10.18 6.58 10.92
CA ALA A 201 10.32 7.26 12.21
C ALA A 201 11.21 6.49 13.20
N LEU A 202 11.06 5.16 13.25
CA LEU A 202 11.92 4.26 14.03
C LEU A 202 13.35 4.29 13.50
N ALA A 203 13.53 4.22 12.18
CA ALA A 203 14.84 4.33 11.54
C ALA A 203 15.53 5.65 11.92
N SER A 204 14.82 6.78 11.81
CA SER A 204 15.34 8.09 12.20
C SER A 204 15.79 8.15 13.67
N ALA A 205 15.00 7.58 14.59
CA ALA A 205 15.41 7.49 16.00
C ALA A 205 16.63 6.57 16.20
N GLY A 206 16.73 5.48 15.46
CA GLY A 206 17.89 4.59 15.51
C GLY A 206 19.17 5.26 15.02
N HIS A 207 19.11 6.01 13.90
CA HIS A 207 20.25 6.77 13.40
C HIS A 207 20.64 7.94 14.32
N LEU A 208 19.67 8.60 14.97
CA LEU A 208 19.95 9.60 16.01
C LEU A 208 20.81 9.00 17.12
N LEU A 209 20.53 7.75 17.51
CA LEU A 209 21.24 7.04 18.56
C LEU A 209 22.45 6.24 18.07
N ALA A 210 22.82 6.33 16.79
CA ALA A 210 23.92 5.55 16.22
C ALA A 210 25.28 5.72 16.92
N PRO A 211 25.61 6.88 17.54
CA PRO A 211 26.84 6.98 18.35
C PRO A 211 26.76 6.23 19.69
N LEU A 212 25.57 5.98 20.22
CA LEU A 212 25.31 5.21 21.44
C LEU A 212 25.07 3.72 21.16
N LEU A 213 24.42 3.40 20.03
CA LEU A 213 23.92 2.07 19.68
C LEU A 213 24.47 1.60 18.32
N ASP A 214 25.06 0.41 18.25
CA ASP A 214 25.47 -0.20 16.97
C ASP A 214 24.39 -1.10 16.36
N ARG A 215 23.37 -1.44 17.14
CA ARG A 215 22.25 -2.27 16.70
C ARG A 215 20.98 -1.89 17.42
N ILE A 216 19.85 -2.05 16.75
CA ILE A 216 18.54 -1.76 17.34
C ILE A 216 17.47 -2.73 16.82
N ALA A 217 16.64 -3.24 17.72
CA ALA A 217 15.55 -4.15 17.38
C ALA A 217 14.24 -3.37 17.22
N VAL A 218 13.50 -3.76 16.19
CA VAL A 218 12.11 -3.38 15.98
C VAL A 218 11.25 -4.62 16.20
N ALA A 219 10.35 -4.55 17.17
CA ALA A 219 9.45 -5.66 17.49
C ALA A 219 8.39 -5.83 16.40
N ALA A 220 8.27 -7.05 15.88
CA ALA A 220 7.36 -7.39 14.79
C ALA A 220 5.89 -7.23 15.19
N THR A 221 5.16 -6.44 14.41
CA THR A 221 3.70 -6.25 14.55
C THR A 221 2.93 -7.40 13.90
N PHE A 222 3.33 -7.78 12.68
CA PHE A 222 2.81 -8.91 11.92
C PHE A 222 3.79 -10.10 11.96
N TRP A 223 3.38 -11.24 11.41
CA TRP A 223 4.13 -12.49 11.50
C TRP A 223 4.19 -13.21 10.14
N GLU A 224 5.24 -14.02 9.98
CA GLU A 224 5.51 -14.92 8.86
C GLU A 224 4.47 -16.05 8.76
N PRO A 225 4.28 -16.64 7.57
CA PRO A 225 5.06 -16.45 6.33
C PRO A 225 4.61 -15.30 5.44
N ASP A 226 3.45 -14.69 5.71
CA ASP A 226 2.83 -13.71 4.80
C ASP A 226 2.39 -12.43 5.56
N PRO A 227 3.35 -11.67 6.12
CA PRO A 227 3.05 -10.38 6.71
C PRO A 227 2.56 -9.39 5.64
N PRO A 228 1.46 -8.64 5.88
CA PRO A 228 1.00 -7.64 4.94
C PRO A 228 2.00 -6.48 4.82
N ALA A 229 1.92 -5.74 3.70
CA ALA A 229 2.70 -4.53 3.51
C ALA A 229 2.52 -3.57 4.69
N TRP A 230 3.62 -3.24 5.36
CA TRP A 230 3.61 -2.45 6.60
C TRP A 230 4.87 -1.59 6.69
N GLY A 231 4.78 -0.46 7.39
CA GLY A 231 5.89 0.50 7.50
C GLY A 231 7.14 -0.10 8.17
N SER A 232 6.95 -1.01 9.13
CA SER A 232 8.01 -1.86 9.69
C SER A 232 7.76 -3.31 9.29
N HIS A 233 8.72 -3.92 8.62
CA HIS A 233 8.55 -5.21 7.95
C HIS A 233 9.87 -5.99 7.91
N PRO A 234 9.88 -7.33 7.94
CA PRO A 234 11.11 -8.14 7.83
C PRO A 234 12.00 -7.77 6.64
N GLU A 235 11.39 -7.43 5.51
CA GLU A 235 12.09 -7.02 4.28
C GLU A 235 12.48 -5.54 4.21
N VAL A 236 12.02 -4.70 5.14
CA VAL A 236 12.26 -3.25 5.14
C VAL A 236 13.18 -2.85 6.26
N ASP A 237 12.93 -3.34 7.48
CA ASP A 237 13.66 -2.87 8.66
C ASP A 237 15.18 -3.06 8.52
N PRO A 238 15.69 -4.21 8.04
CA PRO A 238 17.13 -4.38 7.84
C PRO A 238 17.74 -3.42 6.82
N LEU A 239 16.95 -2.93 5.85
CA LEU A 239 17.43 -2.02 4.80
C LEU A 239 17.76 -0.63 5.33
N TRP A 240 17.29 -0.26 6.52
CA TRP A 240 17.70 0.98 7.19
C TRP A 240 19.13 0.91 7.76
N SER A 241 19.80 -0.24 7.71
CA SER A 241 21.16 -0.40 8.23
C SER A 241 22.21 0.24 7.32
N ASP A 242 23.19 0.96 7.91
CA ASP A 242 24.19 1.76 7.16
C ASP A 242 25.66 1.43 7.51
N GLY A 243 25.87 0.40 8.34
CA GLY A 243 27.18 -0.01 8.86
C GLY A 243 27.61 0.71 10.15
N THR A 244 26.97 1.83 10.50
CA THR A 244 27.11 2.49 11.82
C THR A 244 26.09 1.92 12.80
N VAL A 245 24.85 1.74 12.35
CA VAL A 245 23.79 1.08 13.11
C VAL A 245 23.11 0.00 12.27
N ALA A 246 22.85 -1.16 12.89
CA ALA A 246 22.14 -2.28 12.28
C ALA A 246 20.72 -2.39 12.82
N PHE A 247 19.72 -2.42 11.94
CA PHE A 247 18.32 -2.62 12.29
C PHE A 247 17.94 -4.09 12.16
N ARG A 248 17.28 -4.64 13.18
CA ARG A 248 16.77 -6.02 13.17
C ARG A 248 15.26 -6.03 13.40
N HIS A 249 14.53 -6.61 12.46
CA HIS A 249 13.14 -6.99 12.69
C HIS A 249 13.11 -8.25 13.57
N HIS A 250 12.41 -8.22 14.71
CA HIS A 250 12.45 -9.30 15.69
C HIS A 250 11.06 -9.85 16.04
N GLY A 251 10.93 -11.19 16.03
CA GLY A 251 9.73 -11.89 16.49
C GLY A 251 8.63 -12.04 15.44
N ALA A 252 8.96 -12.00 14.15
CA ALA A 252 7.99 -12.25 13.08
C ALA A 252 7.62 -13.74 12.93
N ASP A 253 8.38 -14.65 13.51
CA ASP A 253 8.10 -16.10 13.57
C ASP A 253 6.91 -16.47 14.48
N ARG A 254 6.36 -15.49 15.21
CA ARG A 254 5.36 -15.71 16.26
C ARG A 254 4.17 -14.76 16.10
N SER A 255 2.96 -15.34 16.06
CA SER A 255 1.72 -14.55 15.99
C SER A 255 1.51 -13.72 17.27
N ARG A 256 0.70 -12.66 17.16
CA ARG A 256 0.42 -11.77 18.31
C ARG A 256 -0.24 -12.53 19.46
N SER A 257 -1.25 -13.35 19.17
CA SER A 257 -1.93 -14.15 20.20
C SER A 257 -0.98 -15.15 20.86
N ALA A 258 -0.07 -15.75 20.08
CA ALA A 258 0.95 -16.65 20.63
C ALA A 258 1.94 -15.90 21.54
N LYS A 259 2.45 -14.73 21.12
CA LYS A 259 3.30 -13.86 21.97
C LYS A 259 2.62 -13.54 23.30
N LEU A 260 1.34 -13.21 23.27
CA LEU A 260 0.57 -12.86 24.47
C LEU A 260 0.35 -14.07 25.39
N ARG A 261 0.15 -15.27 24.84
CA ARG A 261 0.10 -16.52 25.63
C ARG A 261 1.44 -16.83 26.29
N ASP A 262 2.54 -16.67 25.57
CA ASP A 262 3.89 -16.88 26.11
C ASP A 262 4.12 -15.92 27.31
N LEU A 263 3.77 -14.64 27.17
CA LEU A 263 3.82 -13.66 28.27
C LEU A 263 2.90 -14.04 29.44
N ALA A 264 1.69 -14.51 29.15
CA ALA A 264 0.76 -14.89 30.20
C ALA A 264 1.25 -16.12 30.99
N ALA A 265 1.93 -17.06 30.34
CA ALA A 265 2.42 -18.29 30.97
C ALA A 265 3.55 -18.04 31.99
N GLY A 266 4.41 -17.04 31.76
CA GLY A 266 5.67 -16.90 32.52
C GLY A 266 6.02 -15.51 33.03
N GLU A 267 5.30 -14.45 32.64
CA GLU A 267 5.84 -13.08 32.74
C GLU A 267 4.95 -12.09 33.54
N PRO A 268 4.90 -12.21 34.88
CA PRO A 268 4.07 -11.35 35.72
C PRO A 268 4.41 -9.86 35.62
N LEU A 269 5.68 -9.49 35.39
CA LEU A 269 6.06 -8.09 35.25
C LEU A 269 5.49 -7.48 33.97
N ALA A 270 5.60 -8.20 32.85
CA ALA A 270 5.03 -7.78 31.57
C ALA A 270 3.52 -7.56 31.69
N LEU A 271 2.79 -8.52 32.27
CA LEU A 271 1.34 -8.40 32.44
C LEU A 271 0.91 -7.27 33.39
N ARG A 272 1.65 -7.02 34.49
CA ARG A 272 1.34 -5.94 35.44
C ARG A 272 1.58 -4.54 34.88
N THR A 273 2.39 -4.43 33.83
CA THR A 273 2.83 -3.13 33.28
C THR A 273 2.43 -2.95 31.83
N LEU A 274 1.64 -3.89 31.29
CA LEU A 274 1.21 -3.92 29.89
C LEU A 274 0.46 -2.63 29.50
N ARG A 275 0.90 -2.02 28.40
CA ARG A 275 0.25 -0.91 27.71
C ARG A 275 0.16 -1.21 26.22
N VAL A 276 -1.07 -1.37 25.71
CA VAL A 276 -1.37 -1.60 24.28
C VAL A 276 -2.25 -0.52 23.68
N CYS A 277 -2.96 0.21 24.53
CA CYS A 277 -3.86 1.29 24.12
C CYS A 277 -3.05 2.42 23.49
N TRP A 278 -3.52 2.91 22.35
CA TRP A 278 -2.98 4.07 21.62
C TRP A 278 -3.97 5.24 21.56
N ASP A 279 -5.23 5.00 21.95
CA ASP A 279 -6.38 5.89 21.69
C ASP A 279 -6.92 6.54 22.97
N GLY A 280 -7.04 5.76 24.06
CA GLY A 280 -7.53 6.28 25.34
C GLY A 280 -6.54 7.21 26.03
N ASP A 281 -6.98 8.43 26.32
CA ASP A 281 -6.30 9.41 27.18
C ASP A 281 -6.50 9.09 28.66
N ALA A 282 -6.02 7.91 29.08
CA ALA A 282 -6.12 7.43 30.45
C ALA A 282 -4.91 6.58 30.85
N PRO A 283 -4.64 6.42 32.16
CA PRO A 283 -3.56 5.57 32.70
C PRO A 283 -3.67 4.07 32.36
N ARG A 284 -4.89 3.61 32.08
CA ARG A 284 -5.19 2.20 31.75
C ARG A 284 -5.48 2.06 30.27
N ASN A 285 -5.44 0.81 29.81
CA ASN A 285 -5.88 0.48 28.47
C ASN A 285 -7.40 0.67 28.37
N CYS A 286 -7.88 1.42 27.37
CA CYS A 286 -9.30 1.82 27.30
C CYS A 286 -10.30 0.64 27.15
N GLY A 287 -9.81 -0.55 26.77
CA GLY A 287 -10.67 -1.74 26.59
C GLY A 287 -11.62 -1.67 25.39
N ARG A 288 -11.53 -0.63 24.55
CA ARG A 288 -12.46 -0.40 23.43
C ARG A 288 -11.81 -0.16 22.06
N CYS A 289 -10.55 0.27 22.00
CA CYS A 289 -9.86 0.38 20.72
C CYS A 289 -9.42 -0.99 20.18
N GLU A 290 -9.11 -1.08 18.89
CA GLU A 290 -8.73 -2.34 18.23
C GLU A 290 -7.58 -3.07 18.96
N LYS A 291 -6.50 -2.37 19.33
CA LYS A 291 -5.38 -2.96 20.07
C LYS A 291 -5.77 -3.46 21.46
N CYS A 292 -6.70 -2.78 22.13
CA CYS A 292 -7.22 -3.23 23.41
C CYS A 292 -8.05 -4.50 23.22
N ILE A 293 -9.03 -4.48 22.31
CA ILE A 293 -9.95 -5.60 22.09
C ILE A 293 -9.21 -6.87 21.67
N ARG A 294 -8.29 -6.79 20.71
CA ARG A 294 -7.51 -7.98 20.27
C ARG A 294 -6.68 -8.58 21.41
N THR A 295 -6.22 -7.73 22.35
CA THR A 295 -5.43 -8.17 23.50
C THR A 295 -6.32 -8.76 24.59
N THR A 296 -7.45 -8.12 24.92
CA THR A 296 -8.34 -8.58 25.98
C THR A 296 -9.04 -9.88 25.62
N VAL A 297 -9.44 -10.05 24.35
CA VAL A 297 -10.06 -11.31 23.87
C VAL A 297 -9.15 -12.52 24.09
N VAL A 298 -7.85 -12.37 23.83
CA VAL A 298 -6.88 -13.44 24.02
C VAL A 298 -6.57 -13.65 25.51
N LEU A 299 -6.42 -12.59 26.30
CA LEU A 299 -6.22 -12.71 27.76
C LEU A 299 -7.43 -13.37 28.44
N ASP A 300 -8.65 -13.06 28.00
CA ASP A 300 -9.88 -13.67 28.52
C ASP A 300 -9.97 -15.15 28.19
N SER A 301 -9.56 -15.52 26.98
CA SER A 301 -9.37 -16.93 26.60
C SER A 301 -8.38 -17.64 27.53
N VAL A 302 -7.21 -17.05 27.76
CA VAL A 302 -6.18 -17.66 28.64
C VAL A 302 -6.69 -17.77 30.09
N ALA A 303 -7.44 -16.79 30.58
CA ALA A 303 -8.06 -16.84 31.89
C ALA A 303 -9.13 -17.94 32.00
N GLY A 304 -9.90 -18.17 30.92
CA GLY A 304 -10.95 -19.19 30.86
C GLY A 304 -10.42 -20.63 30.79
N ASP A 305 -9.26 -20.84 30.16
CA ASP A 305 -8.62 -22.17 30.06
C ASP A 305 -8.22 -22.74 31.45
N SER A 306 -8.09 -21.88 32.46
CA SER A 306 -7.75 -22.27 33.85
C SER A 306 -8.91 -22.81 34.68
N ALA A 307 -10.13 -22.85 34.15
CA ALA A 307 -11.29 -23.46 34.84
C ALA A 307 -11.12 -24.98 35.06
N GLY A 308 -10.07 -25.61 34.52
CA GLY A 308 -9.68 -27.00 34.73
C GLY A 308 -8.57 -27.26 35.76
N GLY A 309 -8.00 -26.22 36.41
CA GLY A 309 -7.00 -26.35 37.49
C GLY A 309 -5.71 -25.55 37.26
N ASP A 310 -5.35 -24.74 38.28
CA ASP A 310 -4.03 -24.19 38.63
C ASP A 310 -3.00 -23.91 37.52
N SER A 311 -3.38 -23.19 36.46
CA SER A 311 -2.36 -22.56 35.61
C SER A 311 -2.10 -21.13 36.09
N VAL A 312 -0.91 -20.91 36.63
CA VAL A 312 -0.37 -19.59 37.06
C VAL A 312 -0.63 -18.49 36.01
N GLY A 313 -0.67 -18.87 34.73
CA GLY A 313 -0.93 -17.94 33.63
C GLY A 313 -2.35 -17.42 33.51
N GLY A 314 -3.38 -18.20 33.84
CA GLY A 314 -4.76 -17.69 33.75
C GLY A 314 -5.12 -16.74 34.87
N GLU A 315 -4.63 -16.97 36.10
CA GLU A 315 -4.77 -15.98 37.16
C GLU A 315 -4.05 -14.67 36.81
N ALA A 316 -2.86 -14.77 36.21
CA ALA A 316 -2.10 -13.60 35.78
C ALA A 316 -2.85 -12.84 34.67
N ALA A 317 -3.43 -13.54 33.70
CA ALA A 317 -4.25 -12.96 32.65
C ALA A 317 -5.51 -12.29 33.22
N GLN A 318 -6.20 -12.92 34.16
CA GLN A 318 -7.38 -12.36 34.84
C GLN A 318 -7.03 -11.10 35.63
N ARG A 319 -5.92 -11.10 36.37
CA ARG A 319 -5.41 -9.91 37.07
C ARG A 319 -5.04 -8.79 36.09
N CYS A 320 -4.41 -9.13 34.96
CA CYS A 320 -4.07 -8.16 33.92
C CYS A 320 -5.34 -7.49 33.37
N LEU A 321 -6.36 -8.26 33.00
CA LEU A 321 -7.65 -7.75 32.55
C LEU A 321 -8.26 -6.78 33.57
N ALA A 322 -8.33 -7.18 34.83
CA ALA A 322 -8.94 -6.37 35.89
C ALA A 322 -8.17 -5.07 36.21
N GLN A 323 -6.84 -5.12 36.21
CA GLN A 323 -6.00 -4.01 36.67
C GLN A 323 -5.57 -3.06 35.54
N ARG A 324 -5.40 -3.59 34.32
CA ARG A 324 -4.82 -2.83 33.20
C ARG A 324 -5.83 -2.39 32.16
N PHE A 325 -7.06 -2.91 32.15
CA PHE A 325 -8.08 -2.53 31.17
C PHE A 325 -9.29 -1.86 31.84
N GLU A 326 -9.83 -0.82 31.20
CA GLU A 326 -11.02 -0.07 31.65
C GLU A 326 -12.32 -0.81 31.43
N ALA A 327 -12.39 -1.56 30.34
CA ALA A 327 -13.57 -2.32 29.95
C ALA A 327 -13.19 -3.78 29.62
N PRO A 328 -14.08 -4.74 29.92
CA PRO A 328 -13.88 -6.15 29.56
C PRO A 328 -14.12 -6.39 28.05
N PRO A 329 -13.62 -7.52 27.50
CA PRO A 329 -13.88 -7.92 26.12
C PRO A 329 -15.32 -8.43 25.95
N THR A 330 -16.28 -7.52 25.79
CA THR A 330 -17.67 -7.93 25.51
C THR A 330 -17.88 -8.14 24.00
N SER A 331 -18.79 -9.04 23.64
CA SER A 331 -19.21 -9.20 22.23
C SER A 331 -19.72 -7.90 21.61
N GLN A 332 -20.31 -7.01 22.41
CA GLN A 332 -20.72 -5.68 21.97
C GLN A 332 -19.51 -4.78 21.66
N ALA A 333 -18.50 -4.75 22.53
CA ALA A 333 -17.28 -3.98 22.32
C ALA A 333 -16.49 -4.49 21.11
N ILE A 334 -16.46 -5.81 20.89
CA ILE A 334 -15.88 -6.40 19.68
C ILE A 334 -16.64 -5.91 18.44
N ARG A 335 -17.96 -6.07 18.40
CA ARG A 335 -18.78 -5.61 17.26
C ARG A 335 -18.65 -4.11 16.98
N ALA A 336 -18.42 -3.31 18.02
CA ALA A 336 -18.23 -1.87 17.90
C ALA A 336 -16.95 -1.46 17.17
N LEU A 337 -15.99 -2.37 16.97
CA LEU A 337 -14.80 -2.08 16.14
C LEU A 337 -15.16 -1.77 14.68
N GLY A 338 -16.20 -2.42 14.13
CA GLY A 338 -16.62 -2.23 12.74
C GLY A 338 -15.44 -2.33 11.75
N SER A 339 -15.30 -1.34 10.87
CA SER A 339 -14.23 -1.28 9.85
C SER A 339 -12.84 -0.95 10.41
N VAL A 340 -12.70 -0.65 11.70
CA VAL A 340 -11.39 -0.44 12.35
C VAL A 340 -10.69 -1.77 12.64
N ALA A 341 -11.42 -2.88 12.58
CA ALA A 341 -10.86 -4.21 12.76
C ALA A 341 -9.92 -4.57 11.61
N VAL A 342 -8.74 -5.09 11.97
CA VAL A 342 -7.75 -5.59 11.01
C VAL A 342 -7.99 -7.09 10.80
N PRO A 343 -8.17 -7.58 9.56
CA PRO A 343 -8.53 -8.98 9.30
C PRO A 343 -7.55 -10.00 9.89
N GLU A 344 -6.25 -9.79 9.73
CA GLU A 344 -5.19 -10.71 10.18
C GLU A 344 -5.24 -10.92 11.70
N PHE A 345 -5.37 -9.82 12.46
CA PHE A 345 -5.51 -9.90 13.92
C PHE A 345 -6.86 -10.51 14.34
N THR A 346 -7.92 -10.29 13.56
CA THR A 346 -9.24 -10.88 13.84
C THR A 346 -9.22 -12.40 13.61
N ILE A 347 -8.55 -12.88 12.56
CA ILE A 347 -8.35 -14.31 12.28
C ILE A 347 -7.49 -14.96 13.37
N ASP A 348 -6.37 -14.34 13.75
CA ASP A 348 -5.49 -14.81 14.83
C ASP A 348 -6.24 -14.91 16.16
N ALA A 349 -6.98 -13.87 16.55
CA ALA A 349 -7.82 -13.90 17.75
C ALA A 349 -8.92 -14.98 17.66
N LEU A 350 -9.55 -15.15 16.50
CA LEU A 350 -10.56 -16.20 16.30
C LEU A 350 -9.95 -17.61 16.42
N ALA A 351 -8.71 -17.82 15.99
CA ALA A 351 -8.00 -19.09 16.18
C ALA A 351 -7.62 -19.28 17.67
N ALA A 352 -7.33 -18.20 18.38
CA ALA A 352 -6.91 -18.24 19.78
C ALA A 352 -8.06 -18.50 20.77
N VAL A 353 -9.30 -18.14 20.44
CA VAL A 353 -10.46 -18.26 21.33
C VAL A 353 -11.12 -19.65 21.23
N PRO A 354 -11.32 -20.40 22.33
CA PRO A 354 -11.97 -21.70 22.35
C PRO A 354 -13.33 -21.74 21.68
N ALA A 355 -13.66 -22.85 21.01
CA ALA A 355 -14.95 -23.06 20.34
C ALA A 355 -16.16 -22.92 21.29
N SER A 356 -15.96 -23.15 22.59
CA SER A 356 -16.97 -22.98 23.65
C SER A 356 -17.38 -21.52 23.86
N ASN A 357 -16.54 -20.53 23.54
CA ASN A 357 -16.87 -19.12 23.67
C ASN A 357 -17.62 -18.61 22.42
N VAL A 358 -18.85 -19.11 22.24
CA VAL A 358 -19.69 -18.88 21.05
C VAL A 358 -19.95 -17.39 20.80
N ALA A 359 -20.21 -16.62 21.86
CA ALA A 359 -20.57 -15.21 21.75
C ALA A 359 -19.42 -14.33 21.25
N VAL A 360 -18.20 -14.52 21.78
CA VAL A 360 -16.99 -13.81 21.34
C VAL A 360 -16.62 -14.23 19.92
N ARG A 361 -16.62 -15.53 19.61
CA ARG A 361 -16.34 -16.03 18.25
C ARG A 361 -17.34 -15.50 17.22
N ALA A 362 -18.61 -15.43 17.55
CA ALA A 362 -19.63 -14.84 16.67
C ALA A 362 -19.38 -13.33 16.43
N ALA A 363 -18.96 -12.59 17.48
CA ALA A 363 -18.61 -11.19 17.35
C ALA A 363 -17.36 -10.98 16.46
N LEU A 364 -16.30 -11.75 16.66
CA LEU A 364 -15.11 -11.71 15.81
C LEU A 364 -15.44 -12.02 14.34
N ARG A 365 -16.24 -13.07 14.09
CA ARG A 365 -16.68 -13.41 12.73
C ARG A 365 -17.48 -12.31 12.05
N SER A 366 -18.21 -11.50 12.81
CA SER A 366 -18.96 -10.36 12.25
C SER A 366 -18.09 -9.17 11.87
N LEU A 367 -16.84 -9.11 12.36
CA LEU A 367 -15.85 -8.11 11.98
C LEU A 367 -15.08 -8.50 10.72
N LEU A 368 -14.98 -9.80 10.45
CA LEU A 368 -14.44 -10.25 9.19
C LEU A 368 -15.40 -9.81 8.09
N PRO A 369 -14.89 -9.32 6.95
CA PRO A 369 -15.73 -9.20 5.76
C PRO A 369 -16.44 -10.54 5.59
N PRO A 370 -17.76 -10.55 5.29
CA PRO A 370 -18.51 -11.79 5.18
C PRO A 370 -17.71 -12.76 4.33
N VAL A 371 -17.47 -13.97 4.84
CA VAL A 371 -16.92 -15.06 4.02
C VAL A 371 -18.02 -15.46 3.04
N ARG A 372 -18.28 -14.59 2.08
CA ARG A 372 -18.53 -14.99 0.72
C ARG A 372 -17.13 -15.07 0.16
N ARG A 373 -16.63 -16.27 -0.11
CA ARG A 373 -16.02 -16.41 -1.44
C ARG A 373 -17.18 -16.04 -2.34
N ALA A 374 -17.20 -14.82 -2.86
CA ALA A 374 -18.01 -14.62 -4.05
C ALA A 374 -17.57 -15.73 -5.03
N PRO A 375 -18.48 -16.35 -5.79
CA PRO A 375 -18.04 -17.27 -6.84
C PRO A 375 -16.92 -16.56 -7.60
N ALA A 376 -15.83 -17.28 -7.89
CA ALA A 376 -14.75 -16.69 -8.65
C ALA A 376 -15.36 -16.08 -9.93
N TRP A 377 -14.92 -14.91 -10.35
CA TRP A 377 -15.39 -14.33 -11.61
C TRP A 377 -14.50 -14.83 -12.73
N CYS A 378 -15.11 -15.32 -13.80
CA CYS A 378 -14.43 -15.58 -15.06
C CYS A 378 -14.81 -14.46 -16.03
N LEU A 379 -13.83 -13.81 -16.62
CA LEU A 379 -14.07 -12.70 -17.55
C LEU A 379 -14.53 -13.26 -18.90
N ALA A 380 -15.75 -12.88 -19.33
CA ALA A 380 -16.30 -13.23 -20.63
C ALA A 380 -16.09 -12.08 -21.61
N ALA A 381 -14.84 -11.88 -21.99
CA ALA A 381 -14.42 -11.03 -23.10
C ALA A 381 -13.16 -11.67 -23.70
N PRO A 382 -12.82 -11.40 -24.98
CA PRO A 382 -11.58 -11.89 -25.54
C PRO A 382 -10.42 -11.44 -24.63
N PRO A 383 -9.64 -12.36 -24.03
CA PRO A 383 -8.47 -11.97 -23.30
C PRO A 383 -7.46 -11.45 -24.32
N THR A 384 -7.30 -10.13 -24.40
CA THR A 384 -6.29 -9.53 -25.27
C THR A 384 -5.01 -9.28 -24.49
N VAL A 385 -3.88 -9.61 -25.12
CA VAL A 385 -2.57 -9.31 -24.56
C VAL A 385 -2.45 -7.77 -24.46
N PRO A 386 -2.14 -7.22 -23.27
CA PRO A 386 -1.99 -5.78 -23.13
C PRO A 386 -0.83 -5.27 -23.98
N MET A 387 -1.01 -4.12 -24.62
CA MET A 387 0.03 -3.53 -25.46
C MET A 387 0.77 -2.42 -24.74
N THR A 388 0.12 -1.65 -23.86
CA THR A 388 0.63 -0.36 -23.36
C THR A 388 0.62 -0.23 -21.84
N GLY A 389 0.09 -1.22 -21.11
CA GLY A 389 -0.01 -1.18 -19.65
C GLY A 389 -0.52 -2.49 -19.03
N ALA A 390 -1.26 -2.38 -17.93
CA ALA A 390 -1.82 -3.51 -17.20
C ALA A 390 -2.87 -4.27 -18.02
N GLY A 391 -2.94 -5.59 -17.83
CA GLY A 391 -3.97 -6.45 -18.41
C GLY A 391 -5.34 -6.28 -17.75
N LEU A 392 -6.38 -6.94 -18.29
CA LEU A 392 -7.74 -6.88 -17.73
C LEU A 392 -7.80 -7.38 -16.28
N ALA A 393 -7.17 -8.52 -15.99
CA ALA A 393 -7.16 -9.10 -14.64
C ALA A 393 -6.50 -8.18 -13.62
N GLU A 394 -5.33 -7.62 -13.94
CA GLU A 394 -4.60 -6.68 -13.08
C GLU A 394 -5.40 -5.39 -12.83
N ARG A 395 -6.14 -4.88 -13.83
CA ARG A 395 -6.99 -3.69 -13.68
C ARG A 395 -8.21 -3.92 -12.79
N LEU A 396 -8.77 -5.13 -12.82
CA LEU A 396 -9.97 -5.50 -12.08
C LEU A 396 -9.67 -5.98 -10.65
N ALA A 397 -8.54 -6.67 -10.46
CA ALA A 397 -8.19 -7.34 -9.20
C ALA A 397 -8.28 -6.45 -7.96
N PRO A 398 -7.77 -5.20 -7.93
CA PRO A 398 -7.87 -4.34 -6.75
C PRO A 398 -9.32 -4.02 -6.35
N VAL A 399 -10.19 -3.82 -7.35
CA VAL A 399 -11.61 -3.50 -7.13
C VAL A 399 -12.37 -4.74 -6.67
N LEU A 400 -12.12 -5.88 -7.30
CA LEU A 400 -12.75 -7.16 -6.98
C LEU A 400 -12.34 -7.66 -5.58
N ALA A 401 -11.06 -7.52 -5.22
CA ALA A 401 -10.56 -7.81 -3.87
C ALA A 401 -11.29 -6.97 -2.81
N GLY A 402 -11.59 -5.70 -3.10
CA GLY A 402 -12.40 -4.83 -2.24
C GLY A 402 -13.84 -5.31 -2.01
N HIS A 403 -14.32 -6.25 -2.83
CA HIS A 403 -15.63 -6.90 -2.71
C HIS A 403 -15.54 -8.38 -2.30
N GLY A 404 -14.35 -8.92 -1.99
CA GLY A 404 -14.17 -10.34 -1.66
C GLY A 404 -14.41 -11.28 -2.83
N ILE A 405 -14.06 -10.84 -4.05
CA ILE A 405 -14.24 -11.58 -5.29
C ILE A 405 -12.88 -11.93 -5.88
N ASP A 406 -12.65 -13.23 -6.09
CA ASP A 406 -11.47 -13.73 -6.78
C ASP A 406 -11.71 -13.83 -8.29
N LEU A 407 -10.67 -13.64 -9.10
CA LEU A 407 -10.72 -13.96 -10.54
C LEU A 407 -10.26 -15.40 -10.77
N THR A 408 -10.91 -16.10 -11.70
CA THR A 408 -10.51 -17.42 -12.20
C THR A 408 -10.48 -17.44 -13.72
N ASP A 409 -9.53 -18.17 -14.28
CA ASP A 409 -9.45 -18.42 -15.71
C ASP A 409 -10.35 -19.58 -16.15
N ASP A 410 -10.85 -20.41 -15.23
CA ASP A 410 -11.75 -21.52 -15.53
C ASP A 410 -13.24 -21.09 -15.46
N PRO A 411 -13.97 -21.08 -16.59
CA PRO A 411 -15.40 -20.74 -16.61
C PRO A 411 -16.28 -21.73 -15.84
N ALA A 412 -15.81 -22.97 -15.61
CA ALA A 412 -16.54 -23.97 -14.83
C ALA A 412 -16.51 -23.67 -13.33
N ASP A 413 -15.44 -23.00 -12.87
CA ASP A 413 -15.22 -22.65 -11.46
C ASP A 413 -15.69 -21.23 -11.12
N GLY A 414 -16.15 -20.46 -12.12
CA GLY A 414 -16.48 -19.06 -11.97
C GLY A 414 -17.78 -18.59 -12.63
N ARG A 415 -18.32 -17.48 -12.11
CA ARG A 415 -19.41 -16.74 -12.75
C ARG A 415 -18.84 -15.95 -13.93
N ALA A 416 -19.33 -16.25 -15.13
CA ALA A 416 -19.02 -15.48 -16.33
C ALA A 416 -19.51 -14.02 -16.20
N VAL A 417 -18.61 -13.06 -16.42
CA VAL A 417 -18.92 -11.63 -16.44
C VAL A 417 -18.53 -11.05 -17.79
N ALA A 418 -19.53 -10.71 -18.60
CA ALA A 418 -19.30 -10.07 -19.89
C ALA A 418 -18.81 -8.63 -19.69
N LEU A 419 -17.63 -8.32 -20.24
CA LEU A 419 -17.10 -6.96 -20.23
C LEU A 419 -17.59 -6.21 -21.47
N GLY A 420 -17.83 -4.91 -21.31
CA GLY A 420 -18.35 -4.04 -22.38
C GLY A 420 -19.17 -2.86 -21.84
N TRP A 421 -19.70 -2.06 -22.76
CA TRP A 421 -20.54 -0.90 -22.43
C TRP A 421 -21.99 -1.06 -22.87
N GLU A 422 -22.32 -2.19 -23.48
CA GLU A 422 -23.67 -2.61 -23.81
C GLU A 422 -24.49 -2.84 -22.54
N ALA A 423 -25.82 -2.78 -22.69
CA ALA A 423 -26.73 -3.04 -21.59
C ALA A 423 -26.47 -4.42 -20.99
N GLY A 424 -26.22 -4.47 -19.68
CA GLY A 424 -25.90 -5.72 -18.99
C GLY A 424 -24.49 -6.23 -19.26
N ARG A 425 -23.51 -5.36 -19.54
CA ARG A 425 -22.08 -5.69 -19.50
C ARG A 425 -21.35 -4.80 -18.49
N LEU A 426 -20.21 -5.26 -17.99
CA LEU A 426 -19.39 -4.50 -17.04
C LEU A 426 -18.35 -3.64 -17.79
N PRO A 427 -18.43 -2.29 -17.70
CA PRO A 427 -17.46 -1.43 -18.37
C PRO A 427 -16.12 -1.41 -17.65
N VAL A 428 -15.02 -1.48 -18.41
CA VAL A 428 -13.65 -1.30 -17.89
C VAL A 428 -13.27 0.17 -18.00
N ARG A 429 -12.63 0.75 -16.98
CA ARG A 429 -12.33 2.19 -16.96
C ARG A 429 -10.90 2.48 -16.53
N PRO A 430 -10.33 3.62 -16.94
CA PRO A 430 -9.10 4.11 -16.34
C PRO A 430 -9.27 4.28 -14.82
N ALA A 431 -8.20 3.99 -14.07
CA ALA A 431 -8.17 4.17 -12.62
C ALA A 431 -8.57 5.60 -12.22
N HIS A 432 -9.22 5.75 -11.07
CA HIS A 432 -9.72 7.06 -10.63
C HIS A 432 -8.61 8.13 -10.57
N GLY A 433 -7.42 7.77 -10.07
CA GLY A 433 -6.26 8.68 -10.03
C GLY A 433 -5.72 9.10 -11.40
N ALA A 434 -5.96 8.32 -12.46
CA ALA A 434 -5.45 8.61 -13.80
C ALA A 434 -6.30 9.65 -14.57
N ARG A 435 -7.52 9.97 -14.14
CA ARG A 435 -8.48 10.76 -14.92
C ARG A 435 -8.01 12.16 -15.28
N HIS A 436 -7.33 12.85 -14.36
CA HIS A 436 -6.77 14.17 -14.63
C HIS A 436 -5.68 14.13 -15.70
N ARG A 437 -4.83 13.10 -15.67
CA ARG A 437 -3.83 12.85 -16.71
C ARG A 437 -4.49 12.56 -18.05
N VAL A 438 -5.50 11.68 -18.07
CA VAL A 438 -6.25 11.34 -19.29
C VAL A 438 -6.89 12.58 -19.92
N ARG A 439 -7.61 13.39 -19.14
CA ARG A 439 -8.25 14.63 -19.64
C ARG A 439 -7.25 15.59 -20.26
N ARG A 440 -6.06 15.76 -19.67
CA ARG A 440 -4.99 16.58 -20.24
C ARG A 440 -4.48 16.02 -21.56
N LEU A 441 -4.26 14.71 -21.64
CA LEU A 441 -3.80 14.04 -22.86
C LEU A 441 -4.81 14.12 -24.01
N VAL A 442 -6.10 14.01 -23.68
CA VAL A 442 -7.22 14.18 -24.62
C VAL A 442 -7.30 15.62 -25.13
N ALA A 443 -7.22 16.61 -24.23
CA ALA A 443 -7.24 18.03 -24.62
C ALA A 443 -6.06 18.40 -25.54
N GLY A 444 -4.92 17.72 -25.41
CA GLY A 444 -3.74 17.92 -26.26
C GLY A 444 -3.72 17.10 -27.56
N ALA A 445 -4.76 16.32 -27.87
CA ALA A 445 -4.74 15.37 -29.00
C ALA A 445 -4.68 16.05 -30.38
N GLY A 446 -5.26 17.26 -30.53
CA GLY A 446 -5.26 18.00 -31.79
C GLY A 446 -3.86 18.42 -32.28
N GLY A 447 -2.85 18.45 -31.40
CA GLY A 447 -1.46 18.78 -31.75
C GLY A 447 -0.61 17.61 -32.25
N ARG A 448 -1.17 16.40 -32.35
CA ARG A 448 -0.42 15.17 -32.70
C ARG A 448 -0.22 15.07 -34.21
N ARG A 449 1.00 14.66 -34.61
CA ARG A 449 1.42 14.63 -36.01
C ARG A 449 1.00 13.38 -36.76
N GLN A 450 0.82 12.26 -36.06
CA GLN A 450 0.47 10.99 -36.70
C GLN A 450 -1.06 10.84 -36.74
N PRO A 451 -1.67 10.58 -37.91
CA PRO A 451 -3.12 10.52 -38.02
C PRO A 451 -3.67 9.31 -37.27
N TRP A 452 -3.04 8.15 -37.43
CA TRP A 452 -3.48 6.89 -36.85
C TRP A 452 -2.30 6.01 -36.40
N ALA A 453 -2.59 5.07 -35.51
CA ALA A 453 -1.70 3.98 -35.15
C ALA A 453 -2.46 2.65 -35.07
N VAL A 454 -1.89 1.59 -35.64
CA VAL A 454 -2.23 0.20 -35.36
C VAL A 454 -1.10 -0.36 -34.50
N VAL A 455 -1.39 -0.62 -33.22
CA VAL A 455 -0.44 -1.15 -32.24
C VAL A 455 -1.13 -2.34 -31.59
N ASP A 456 -0.91 -3.52 -32.13
CA ASP A 456 -1.62 -4.74 -31.75
C ASP A 456 -0.80 -6.01 -32.01
N LEU A 457 -1.38 -7.18 -31.78
CA LEU A 457 -0.84 -8.47 -32.21
C LEU A 457 -1.06 -8.66 -33.72
N ALA A 458 -0.12 -9.34 -34.37
CA ALA A 458 -0.20 -9.70 -35.78
C ALA A 458 -1.29 -10.75 -36.05
N ASP A 459 -1.50 -11.65 -35.10
CA ASP A 459 -2.51 -12.72 -35.15
C ASP A 459 -3.09 -12.92 -33.73
N PRO A 460 -4.06 -12.07 -33.30
CA PRO A 460 -4.59 -12.10 -31.94
C PRO A 460 -5.38 -13.38 -31.63
N ALA A 461 -5.93 -14.06 -32.64
CA ALA A 461 -6.69 -15.30 -32.47
C ALA A 461 -5.82 -16.57 -32.65
N GLY A 462 -4.63 -16.45 -33.24
CA GLY A 462 -3.78 -17.60 -33.57
C GLY A 462 -4.34 -18.45 -34.71
N GLU A 463 -5.28 -17.91 -35.48
CA GLU A 463 -6.01 -18.59 -36.56
C GLU A 463 -5.41 -18.30 -37.94
N GLY A 464 -4.32 -17.54 -37.99
CA GLY A 464 -3.74 -17.05 -39.23
C GLY A 464 -4.57 -15.95 -39.88
N ASP A 465 -5.37 -15.21 -39.12
CA ASP A 465 -6.22 -14.13 -39.64
C ASP A 465 -5.37 -12.89 -39.97
N PRO A 466 -5.35 -12.42 -41.23
CA PRO A 466 -4.64 -11.20 -41.62
C PRO A 466 -5.37 -9.91 -41.21
N GLY A 467 -6.45 -9.95 -40.40
CA GLY A 467 -7.27 -8.80 -40.00
C GLY A 467 -6.47 -7.55 -39.59
N PRO A 468 -5.56 -7.61 -38.61
CA PRO A 468 -4.73 -6.46 -38.20
C PRO A 468 -3.82 -5.92 -39.31
N ALA A 469 -3.24 -6.81 -40.13
CA ALA A 469 -2.40 -6.42 -41.26
C ALA A 469 -3.19 -5.77 -42.39
N ARG A 470 -4.37 -6.32 -42.72
CA ARG A 470 -5.33 -5.77 -43.68
C ARG A 470 -5.82 -4.40 -43.24
N LEU A 471 -6.13 -4.24 -41.95
CA LEU A 471 -6.51 -2.95 -41.38
C LEU A 471 -5.38 -1.92 -41.53
N ALA A 472 -4.13 -2.27 -41.21
CA ALA A 472 -3.01 -1.35 -41.35
C ALA A 472 -2.81 -0.90 -42.81
N ALA A 473 -2.97 -1.81 -43.78
CA ALA A 473 -2.91 -1.50 -45.21
C ALA A 473 -4.07 -0.57 -45.63
N ALA A 474 -5.31 -0.92 -45.28
CA ALA A 474 -6.49 -0.12 -45.61
C ALA A 474 -6.44 1.28 -44.97
N ALA A 475 -5.97 1.39 -43.72
CA ALA A 475 -5.77 2.67 -43.05
C ALA A 475 -4.68 3.50 -43.74
N HIS A 476 -3.62 2.88 -44.26
CA HIS A 476 -2.62 3.59 -45.04
C HIS A 476 -3.23 4.19 -46.32
N ASP A 477 -4.03 3.41 -47.03
CA ASP A 477 -4.66 3.85 -48.28
C ASP A 477 -5.72 4.95 -48.04
N ALA A 478 -6.53 4.79 -46.99
CA ALA A 478 -7.65 5.69 -46.67
C ALA A 478 -7.26 6.92 -45.81
N LEU A 479 -6.21 6.85 -45.01
CA LEU A 479 -5.85 7.93 -44.06
C LEU A 479 -4.43 8.47 -44.27
N GLY A 480 -3.69 7.89 -45.22
CA GLY A 480 -2.29 8.21 -45.47
C GLY A 480 -1.35 7.55 -44.46
N PRO A 481 -0.06 7.96 -44.43
CA PRO A 481 0.95 7.35 -43.57
C PRO A 481 0.59 7.44 -42.08
N GLY A 482 0.78 6.34 -41.36
CA GLY A 482 0.59 6.25 -39.90
C GLY A 482 1.58 5.28 -39.27
N ILE A 483 1.36 4.96 -37.99
CA ILE A 483 2.23 4.03 -37.23
C ILE A 483 1.64 2.63 -37.30
N CYS A 484 2.45 1.64 -37.66
CA CYS A 484 2.06 0.22 -37.58
C CYS A 484 3.09 -0.56 -36.76
N TYR A 485 2.61 -1.23 -35.72
CA TYR A 485 3.36 -2.21 -34.93
C TYR A 485 2.43 -3.41 -34.69
N LEU A 486 2.76 -4.52 -35.36
CA LEU A 486 2.09 -5.80 -35.21
C LEU A 486 3.05 -6.77 -34.53
N ALA A 487 2.76 -7.11 -33.27
CA ALA A 487 3.58 -7.97 -32.44
C ALA A 487 3.35 -9.47 -32.71
N GLY A 488 4.39 -10.29 -32.49
CA GLY A 488 4.35 -11.74 -32.70
C GLY A 488 4.80 -12.18 -34.09
N VAL A 489 5.09 -13.47 -34.24
CA VAL A 489 5.47 -14.12 -35.50
C VAL A 489 4.52 -15.29 -35.74
N TRP A 490 4.04 -15.49 -36.97
CA TRP A 490 3.27 -16.67 -37.37
C TRP A 490 3.96 -17.96 -36.85
N GLY A 491 3.35 -18.64 -35.87
CA GLY A 491 3.81 -19.93 -35.33
C GLY A 491 4.68 -19.92 -34.06
N ALA A 492 4.95 -18.79 -33.39
CA ALA A 492 5.61 -18.75 -32.06
C ALA A 492 5.24 -17.48 -31.25
N SER A 493 5.28 -17.59 -29.90
CA SER A 493 4.92 -16.59 -28.85
C SER A 493 4.21 -15.31 -29.32
N ALA A 494 2.94 -15.16 -28.90
CA ALA A 494 2.08 -14.01 -29.16
C ALA A 494 2.44 -12.76 -28.32
N ASP A 495 3.63 -12.71 -27.72
CA ASP A 495 3.99 -11.64 -26.80
C ASP A 495 4.50 -10.39 -27.52
N PRO A 496 4.11 -9.18 -27.06
CA PRO A 496 4.71 -7.93 -27.50
C PRO A 496 6.22 -7.89 -27.25
N VAL A 497 6.99 -7.69 -28.31
CA VAL A 497 8.44 -7.51 -28.24
C VAL A 497 8.81 -6.14 -27.64
N LEU A 498 8.01 -5.11 -27.93
CA LEU A 498 8.20 -3.78 -27.35
C LEU A 498 7.72 -3.75 -25.89
N PRO A 499 8.52 -3.17 -24.98
CA PRO A 499 8.06 -2.89 -23.62
C PRO A 499 6.79 -2.03 -23.63
N PRO A 500 5.86 -2.21 -22.67
CA PRO A 500 4.58 -1.50 -22.67
C PRO A 500 4.70 0.03 -22.76
N GLY A 501 5.70 0.62 -22.10
CA GLY A 501 5.95 2.07 -22.18
C GLY A 501 6.31 2.56 -23.59
N SER A 502 7.00 1.74 -24.37
CA SER A 502 7.39 2.04 -25.76
C SER A 502 6.20 1.95 -26.70
N ALA A 503 5.40 0.88 -26.58
CA ALA A 503 4.15 0.76 -27.31
C ALA A 503 3.15 1.87 -26.93
N ALA A 504 3.09 2.26 -25.65
CA ALA A 504 2.29 3.40 -25.20
C ALA A 504 2.72 4.72 -25.84
N ALA A 505 4.03 4.91 -26.10
CA ALA A 505 4.54 6.08 -26.79
C ALA A 505 4.09 6.12 -28.26
N LEU A 506 4.05 4.97 -28.95
CA LEU A 506 3.52 4.86 -30.30
C LEU A 506 2.03 5.25 -30.36
N VAL A 507 1.21 4.71 -29.46
CA VAL A 507 -0.22 5.05 -29.38
C VAL A 507 -0.43 6.53 -29.05
N ARG A 508 0.37 7.10 -28.13
CA ARG A 508 0.29 8.51 -27.72
C ARG A 508 0.71 9.49 -28.83
N ALA A 509 1.54 9.05 -29.77
CA ALA A 509 1.98 9.89 -30.89
C ALA A 509 0.88 10.10 -31.95
N ALA A 510 -0.14 9.24 -31.97
CA ALA A 510 -1.23 9.27 -32.94
C ALA A 510 -2.51 9.94 -32.42
N ARG A 511 -3.35 10.44 -33.34
CA ARG A 511 -4.67 11.01 -33.02
C ARG A 511 -5.73 9.93 -32.77
N MET A 512 -5.67 8.82 -33.51
CA MET A 512 -6.54 7.65 -33.31
C MET A 512 -5.75 6.33 -33.24
N ARG A 513 -6.28 5.36 -32.49
CA ARG A 513 -5.80 3.98 -32.48
C ARG A 513 -6.83 3.11 -33.16
N LEU A 514 -6.40 2.34 -34.14
CA LEU A 514 -7.21 1.40 -34.90
C LEU A 514 -6.87 -0.03 -34.45
N TRP A 515 -7.86 -0.88 -34.29
CA TRP A 515 -7.66 -2.34 -34.16
C TRP A 515 -8.77 -3.10 -34.87
N TRP A 516 -8.46 -4.33 -35.29
CA TRP A 516 -9.40 -5.24 -35.93
C TRP A 516 -10.05 -6.14 -34.87
N SER A 517 -11.33 -6.45 -35.04
CA SER A 517 -12.01 -7.45 -34.22
C SER A 517 -13.14 -8.13 -34.99
N ASP A 518 -13.18 -9.46 -34.93
CA ASP A 518 -14.31 -10.27 -35.39
C ASP A 518 -15.31 -10.59 -34.26
N GLY A 519 -15.09 -9.99 -33.08
CA GLY A 519 -15.90 -10.21 -31.89
C GLY A 519 -17.27 -9.52 -31.94
N ASP A 520 -18.20 -10.03 -31.15
CA ASP A 520 -19.56 -9.51 -31.02
C ASP A 520 -19.67 -8.30 -30.07
N GLY A 521 -18.56 -7.68 -29.69
CA GLY A 521 -18.49 -6.61 -28.70
C GLY A 521 -17.28 -5.71 -28.91
N VAL A 522 -17.26 -4.58 -28.20
CA VAL A 522 -16.09 -3.69 -28.21
C VAL A 522 -15.02 -4.23 -27.27
N ASP A 523 -13.79 -4.35 -27.75
CA ASP A 523 -12.64 -4.75 -26.93
C ASP A 523 -12.42 -3.69 -25.82
N PRO A 524 -12.63 -4.07 -24.55
CA PRO A 524 -12.55 -3.11 -23.46
C PRO A 524 -11.11 -2.69 -23.14
N LEU A 525 -10.13 -3.57 -23.35
CA LEU A 525 -8.74 -3.28 -23.05
C LEU A 525 -8.18 -2.31 -24.08
N ARG A 526 -8.40 -2.56 -25.38
CA ARG A 526 -7.94 -1.68 -26.47
C ARG A 526 -8.56 -0.30 -26.39
N LEU A 527 -9.84 -0.23 -26.03
CA LEU A 527 -10.52 1.04 -25.80
C LEU A 527 -9.87 1.82 -24.65
N VAL A 528 -9.71 1.20 -23.48
CA VAL A 528 -9.17 1.88 -22.29
C VAL A 528 -7.72 2.31 -22.50
N GLU A 529 -6.87 1.47 -23.07
CA GLU A 529 -5.48 1.81 -23.40
C GLU A 529 -5.40 3.03 -24.34
N SER A 530 -6.30 3.11 -25.33
CA SER A 530 -6.38 4.25 -26.25
C SER A 530 -6.73 5.53 -25.51
N ILE A 531 -7.75 5.48 -24.65
CA ILE A 531 -8.17 6.62 -23.84
C ILE A 531 -7.08 7.03 -22.85
N GLU A 532 -6.37 6.10 -22.23
CA GLU A 532 -5.24 6.38 -21.33
C GLU A 532 -4.05 7.04 -22.04
N ALA A 533 -3.90 6.79 -23.34
CA ALA A 533 -2.97 7.48 -24.22
C ALA A 533 -3.53 8.81 -24.76
N GLY A 534 -4.78 9.15 -24.48
CA GLY A 534 -5.50 10.33 -24.99
C GLY A 534 -5.76 10.27 -26.50
N CYS A 535 -5.88 9.06 -27.03
CA CYS A 535 -6.06 8.75 -28.45
C CYS A 535 -7.52 8.34 -28.70
N LEU A 536 -8.10 8.66 -29.86
CA LEU A 536 -9.45 8.20 -30.23
C LEU A 536 -9.43 6.69 -30.48
N PRO A 537 -10.11 5.86 -29.67
CA PRO A 537 -10.26 4.45 -29.99
C PRO A 537 -11.17 4.28 -31.20
N ILE A 538 -10.77 3.43 -32.15
CA ILE A 538 -11.60 2.98 -33.28
C ILE A 538 -11.47 1.47 -33.42
N GLN A 539 -12.57 0.76 -33.23
CA GLN A 539 -12.65 -0.67 -33.53
C GLN A 539 -13.17 -0.86 -34.94
N VAL A 540 -12.41 -1.59 -35.75
CA VAL A 540 -12.81 -1.96 -37.11
C VAL A 540 -13.32 -3.40 -37.10
N VAL A 541 -14.52 -3.59 -37.63
CA VAL A 541 -15.22 -4.88 -37.67
C VAL A 541 -15.76 -5.18 -39.08
N PRO A 542 -16.15 -6.42 -39.39
CA PRO A 542 -16.88 -6.75 -40.62
C PRO A 542 -18.19 -5.96 -40.81
N ASP A 543 -18.60 -5.73 -42.06
CA ASP A 543 -19.79 -4.94 -42.41
C ASP A 543 -21.09 -5.48 -41.82
N ASP A 544 -21.24 -6.81 -41.79
CA ASP A 544 -22.39 -7.51 -41.24
C ASP A 544 -22.49 -7.43 -39.71
N VAL A 545 -21.36 -7.15 -39.03
CA VAL A 545 -21.29 -6.97 -37.57
C VAL A 545 -21.54 -5.51 -37.16
N ALA A 546 -21.06 -4.56 -37.96
CA ALA A 546 -20.99 -3.14 -37.58
C ALA A 546 -22.34 -2.54 -37.16
N ALA A 547 -23.41 -2.77 -37.93
CA ALA A 547 -24.73 -2.21 -37.65
C ALA A 547 -25.32 -2.73 -36.32
N GLY A 548 -25.22 -4.04 -36.08
CA GLY A 548 -25.71 -4.68 -34.86
C GLY A 548 -24.93 -4.27 -33.61
N LEU A 549 -23.62 -4.08 -33.74
CA LEU A 549 -22.79 -3.60 -32.64
C LEU A 549 -23.09 -2.14 -32.29
N ARG A 550 -23.16 -1.26 -33.29
CA ARG A 550 -23.50 0.17 -33.10
C ARG A 550 -24.85 0.35 -32.39
N ALA A 551 -25.86 -0.45 -32.76
CA ALA A 551 -27.21 -0.36 -32.19
C ALA A 551 -27.28 -0.74 -30.70
N ARG A 552 -26.35 -1.56 -30.20
CA ARG A 552 -26.29 -1.99 -28.79
C ARG A 552 -25.42 -1.10 -27.91
N LEU A 553 -24.58 -0.26 -28.51
CA LEU A 553 -23.67 0.61 -27.79
C LEU A 553 -24.34 1.93 -27.37
N PRO A 554 -23.92 2.52 -26.24
CA PRO A 554 -24.25 3.90 -25.91
C PRO A 554 -23.81 4.85 -27.03
N GLU A 555 -24.58 5.90 -27.27
CA GLU A 555 -24.39 6.84 -28.39
C GLU A 555 -22.95 7.37 -28.53
N PRO A 556 -22.24 7.77 -27.45
CA PRO A 556 -20.84 8.20 -27.56
C PRO A 556 -19.89 7.11 -28.10
N LEU A 557 -20.18 5.83 -27.87
CA LEU A 557 -19.35 4.69 -28.29
C LEU A 557 -19.80 4.07 -29.62
N ALA A 558 -21.05 4.26 -30.05
CA ALA A 558 -21.46 3.78 -31.37
C ALA A 558 -20.58 4.39 -32.49
N GLY A 559 -20.16 5.65 -32.29
CA GLY A 559 -19.26 6.38 -33.18
C GLY A 559 -17.82 5.88 -33.23
N ILE A 560 -17.40 4.89 -32.44
CA ILE A 560 -16.04 4.31 -32.53
C ILE A 560 -15.97 3.01 -33.32
N VAL A 561 -17.12 2.42 -33.67
CA VAL A 561 -17.18 1.21 -34.49
C VAL A 561 -17.20 1.59 -35.96
N ARG A 562 -16.27 1.06 -36.74
CA ARG A 562 -16.07 1.35 -38.17
C ARG A 562 -15.95 0.06 -38.97
N THR A 563 -16.21 0.15 -40.26
CA THR A 563 -15.79 -0.89 -41.22
C THR A 563 -14.58 -0.38 -42.00
N LEU A 564 -13.98 -1.22 -42.85
CA LEU A 564 -12.86 -0.78 -43.68
C LEU A 564 -13.28 0.35 -44.65
N ASP A 565 -14.52 0.29 -45.15
CA ASP A 565 -15.07 1.30 -46.07
C ASP A 565 -15.36 2.64 -45.38
N ASP A 566 -15.56 2.65 -44.07
CA ASP A 566 -15.83 3.88 -43.31
C ASP A 566 -14.56 4.69 -42.98
N LEU A 567 -13.36 4.16 -43.24
CA LEU A 567 -12.11 4.75 -42.78
C LEU A 567 -11.86 6.15 -43.35
N ASP A 568 -12.21 6.40 -44.61
CA ASP A 568 -12.04 7.72 -45.25
C ASP A 568 -12.79 8.85 -44.54
N GLY A 569 -13.85 8.52 -43.79
CA GLY A 569 -14.63 9.46 -42.99
C GLY A 569 -13.88 9.98 -41.75
N LEU A 570 -12.88 9.26 -41.24
CA LEU A 570 -12.16 9.61 -40.01
C LEU A 570 -11.11 10.73 -40.16
N ARG A 571 -11.30 11.65 -41.12
CA ARG A 571 -10.34 12.73 -41.39
C ARG A 571 -10.73 14.04 -40.67
N GLY A 572 -9.73 14.87 -40.41
CA GLY A 572 -9.92 16.25 -39.96
C GLY A 572 -10.71 16.36 -38.64
N ASP A 573 -11.78 17.15 -38.66
CA ASP A 573 -12.56 17.54 -37.47
C ASP A 573 -13.44 16.41 -36.92
N GLU A 574 -13.63 15.30 -37.64
CA GLU A 574 -14.41 14.16 -37.12
C GLU A 574 -13.74 13.52 -35.89
N VAL A 575 -12.42 13.35 -35.94
CA VAL A 575 -11.65 12.77 -34.84
C VAL A 575 -11.78 13.60 -33.56
N ASP A 576 -11.69 14.92 -33.70
CA ASP A 576 -11.79 15.84 -32.56
C ASP A 576 -13.23 15.91 -32.02
N ARG A 577 -14.23 15.81 -32.91
CA ARG A 577 -15.65 15.74 -32.52
C ARG A 577 -15.99 14.48 -31.74
N LEU A 578 -15.37 13.34 -32.06
CA LEU A 578 -15.64 12.05 -31.40
C LEU A 578 -14.85 11.87 -30.10
N LEU A 579 -13.59 12.29 -30.06
CA LEU A 579 -12.69 11.97 -28.94
C LEU A 579 -13.18 12.52 -27.60
N ALA A 580 -13.58 13.79 -27.54
CA ALA A 580 -13.98 14.40 -26.28
C ALA A 580 -15.25 13.75 -25.67
N PRO A 581 -16.34 13.52 -26.44
CA PRO A 581 -17.51 12.77 -25.96
C PRO A 581 -17.18 11.33 -25.52
N VAL A 582 -16.40 10.58 -26.32
CA VAL A 582 -16.00 9.20 -25.98
C VAL A 582 -15.21 9.19 -24.67
N ALA A 583 -14.18 10.02 -24.56
CA ALA A 583 -13.34 10.10 -23.38
C ALA A 583 -14.15 10.54 -22.15
N ALA A 584 -15.02 11.54 -22.30
CA ALA A 584 -15.92 11.94 -21.22
C ALA A 584 -16.78 10.77 -20.77
N PHE A 585 -17.42 10.04 -21.68
CA PHE A 585 -18.27 8.89 -21.39
C PHE A 585 -17.54 7.78 -20.63
N VAL A 586 -16.35 7.40 -21.10
CA VAL A 586 -15.52 6.38 -20.44
C VAL A 586 -15.11 6.82 -19.03
N LEU A 587 -14.86 8.11 -18.82
CA LEU A 587 -14.43 8.69 -17.53
C LEU A 587 -15.57 9.05 -16.56
N LEU A 588 -16.84 9.10 -16.99
CA LEU A 588 -17.98 9.51 -16.15
C LEU A 588 -18.28 8.52 -15.01
N GLY A 589 -18.09 7.22 -15.23
CA GLY A 589 -18.29 6.17 -14.21
C GLY A 589 -17.05 5.87 -13.37
N SER A 590 -17.09 4.84 -12.52
CA SER A 590 -15.90 4.28 -11.87
C SER A 590 -16.07 2.77 -11.77
N LEU A 591 -14.96 2.04 -11.93
CA LEU A 591 -14.99 0.59 -11.91
C LEU A 591 -15.53 0.06 -10.58
N GLU A 592 -15.22 0.74 -9.48
CA GLU A 592 -15.71 0.44 -8.13
C GLU A 592 -17.24 0.56 -8.04
N ARG A 593 -17.83 1.62 -8.62
CA ARG A 593 -19.29 1.78 -8.62
C ARG A 593 -19.97 0.75 -9.51
N ASP A 594 -19.40 0.47 -10.67
CA ASP A 594 -19.98 -0.45 -11.65
C ASP A 594 -19.93 -1.90 -11.10
N VAL A 595 -18.83 -2.28 -10.43
CA VAL A 595 -18.72 -3.56 -9.71
C VAL A 595 -19.67 -3.59 -8.51
N ALA A 596 -19.75 -2.54 -7.69
CA ALA A 596 -20.66 -2.50 -6.55
C ALA A 596 -22.14 -2.66 -6.97
N ALA A 597 -22.54 -2.02 -8.06
CA ALA A 597 -23.89 -2.16 -8.63
C ALA A 597 -24.15 -3.59 -9.14
N LEU A 598 -23.17 -4.21 -9.80
CA LEU A 598 -23.26 -5.57 -10.30
C LEU A 598 -23.34 -6.61 -9.17
N VAL A 599 -22.58 -6.40 -8.09
CA VAL A 599 -22.62 -7.23 -6.88
C VAL A 599 -23.96 -7.09 -6.16
N ALA A 600 -24.48 -5.87 -6.03
CA ALA A 600 -25.73 -5.60 -5.34
C ALA A 600 -26.97 -6.20 -6.03
N THR A 601 -26.96 -6.27 -7.36
CA THR A 601 -28.11 -6.75 -8.15
C THR A 601 -28.13 -8.27 -8.32
N GLY A 602 -27.02 -8.98 -8.11
CA GLY A 602 -26.94 -10.44 -8.23
C GLY A 602 -27.25 -11.01 -9.62
N ALA A 603 -27.44 -10.17 -10.65
CA ALA A 603 -28.00 -10.57 -11.94
C ALA A 603 -26.97 -11.23 -12.86
N PRO A 604 -27.22 -12.42 -13.44
CA PRO A 604 -26.36 -12.98 -14.48
C PRO A 604 -26.36 -12.03 -15.69
N LEU A 605 -25.16 -11.61 -16.10
CA LEU A 605 -24.96 -10.79 -17.29
C LEU A 605 -24.62 -11.69 -18.47
N THR A 606 -25.58 -12.52 -18.87
CA THR A 606 -25.59 -13.14 -20.20
C THR A 606 -26.74 -12.52 -20.97
N GLY A 607 -26.45 -11.43 -21.68
CA GLY A 607 -27.29 -10.99 -22.79
C GLY A 607 -27.03 -11.90 -23.99
N GLY A 608 -27.88 -12.90 -24.18
CA GLY A 608 -27.94 -13.74 -25.37
C GLY A 608 -29.27 -14.49 -25.39
N ALA A 609 -30.07 -14.27 -26.44
CA ALA A 609 -31.37 -14.88 -26.64
C ALA A 609 -31.29 -16.39 -26.96
N ALA A 610 -32.41 -17.08 -26.69
CA ALA A 610 -32.78 -18.48 -26.97
C ALA A 610 -32.20 -19.55 -26.00
N ALA A 611 -32.95 -20.53 -25.50
CA ALA A 611 -34.11 -21.24 -26.07
C ALA A 611 -35.37 -20.42 -26.40
#